data_AF-A0A7K4RA71-F1
#
_entry.id   AF-A0A7K4RA71-F1
#
_cell.length_a   1.000
_cell.length_b   1.000
_cell.length_c   1.000
_cell.angle_alpha   90.00
_cell.angle_beta   90.00
_cell.angle_gamma   90.00
#
_symmetry.space_group_name_H-M   'P 1'
#
loop_
_entity.id
_entity.type
_entity.pdbx_description
1 polymer ?
#
loop_
_entity_poly.entity_id
_entity_poly.type
_entity_poly.pdbx_seq_one_letter_code
_entity_poly.pdbx_strand_id
1 'polypeptide(L)'
;QVLLPPLIILTGNYNFFNALTIVLAFSLLDEEHVGRWLGRPKKRQGSAWPPSLGSVLATLLELSTYGLLLYWTVQYFGLEINWDKKLLDSKVAFTFHEFTTWLRTVTLPLVGVAFLSLFWEILVATPPCACVRGCFWKLWATLQWAIMATATVSLFAVSLVRDPSCRSPPPFTYIDHESNGKLWPGIHQLFGAVERFQVVNSYGLFRRPPRVGGRPEVVLEGSYDGHSWTEIEFMYKPGNVSAAPAVVAPHQPRLDWQLWFAALGHHPPSPWFSALVLRLLQGQRDVIRLVQVDESRYPFSARPPTFLRAQLYKYWFTGPSEGSPGPAPWWRRQHVQEFFPAVSLGPPQLESLLSQHGLK
;
A
#
# COMPACT_ATOMS: atom_id res chain seq x y z
N GLN A 1 -16.19 3.90 8.23
CA GLN A 1 -14.71 3.80 8.16
C GLN A 1 -14.13 2.63 8.96
N VAL A 2 -14.63 2.30 10.16
CA VAL A 2 -14.08 1.20 11.00
C VAL A 2 -14.24 -0.21 10.40
N LEU A 3 -15.29 -0.48 9.59
CA LEU A 3 -15.54 -1.81 9.01
C LEU A 3 -14.61 -2.18 7.84
N LEU A 4 -14.08 -1.18 7.14
CA LEU A 4 -13.28 -1.41 5.93
C LEU A 4 -11.90 -2.02 6.26
N PRO A 5 -11.12 -1.55 7.26
CA PRO A 5 -9.84 -2.16 7.60
C PRO A 5 -9.92 -3.62 8.08
N PRO A 6 -10.90 -4.04 8.90
CA PRO A 6 -11.14 -5.45 9.20
C PRO A 6 -11.41 -6.31 7.96
N LEU A 7 -12.19 -5.82 6.99
CA LEU A 7 -12.41 -6.52 5.72
C LEU A 7 -11.12 -6.63 4.89
N ILE A 8 -10.30 -5.58 4.88
CA ILE A 8 -8.98 -5.56 4.22
C ILE A 8 -8.02 -6.56 4.91
N ILE A 9 -8.05 -6.65 6.23
CA ILE A 9 -7.29 -7.63 7.03
C ILE A 9 -7.74 -9.05 6.64
N LEU A 10 -9.05 -9.33 6.65
CA LEU A 10 -9.62 -10.64 6.30
C LEU A 10 -9.32 -11.06 4.86
N THR A 11 -9.22 -10.10 3.93
CA THR A 11 -8.90 -10.35 2.51
C THR A 11 -7.40 -10.44 2.22
N GLY A 12 -6.55 -10.48 3.26
CA GLY A 12 -5.14 -10.85 3.13
C GLY A 12 -4.14 -9.71 3.29
N ASN A 13 -4.61 -8.48 3.52
CA ASN A 13 -3.73 -7.32 3.71
C ASN A 13 -3.61 -7.01 5.21
N TYR A 14 -2.59 -7.61 5.85
CA TYR A 14 -2.33 -7.53 7.30
C TYR A 14 -1.29 -6.45 7.64
N ASN A 15 -1.52 -5.22 7.17
CA ASN A 15 -0.59 -4.13 7.42
C ASN A 15 -0.84 -3.46 8.78
N PHE A 16 0.23 -3.05 9.47
CA PHE A 16 0.16 -2.21 10.68
C PHE A 16 -0.70 -0.96 10.47
N PHE A 17 -0.69 -0.40 9.25
CA PHE A 17 -1.57 0.73 8.89
C PHE A 17 -3.06 0.44 9.07
N ASN A 18 -3.52 -0.79 8.87
CA ASN A 18 -4.93 -1.15 9.08
C ASN A 18 -5.27 -1.08 10.57
N ALA A 19 -4.40 -1.58 11.45
CA ALA A 19 -4.56 -1.47 12.89
C ALA A 19 -4.52 -0.01 13.37
N LEU A 20 -3.57 0.78 12.86
CA LEU A 20 -3.48 2.21 13.17
C LEU A 20 -4.75 2.97 12.71
N THR A 21 -5.25 2.66 11.52
CA THR A 21 -6.48 3.27 10.98
C THR A 21 -7.69 2.90 11.84
N ILE A 22 -7.77 1.66 12.30
CA ILE A 22 -8.81 1.23 13.24
C ILE A 22 -8.73 2.05 14.53
N VAL A 23 -7.55 2.14 15.14
CA VAL A 23 -7.34 2.90 16.40
C VAL A 23 -7.71 4.37 16.22
N LEU A 24 -7.26 5.02 15.15
CA LEU A 24 -7.59 6.41 14.85
C LEU A 24 -9.10 6.58 14.58
N ALA A 25 -9.72 5.67 13.85
CA ALA A 25 -11.16 5.71 13.61
C ALA A 25 -11.98 5.50 14.90
N PHE A 26 -11.51 4.67 15.83
CA PHE A 26 -12.11 4.55 17.16
C PHE A 26 -11.92 5.82 18.00
N SER A 27 -10.81 6.54 17.86
CA SER A 27 -10.59 7.83 18.56
C SER A 27 -11.50 8.96 18.08
N LEU A 28 -12.05 8.83 16.87
CA LEU A 28 -13.01 9.77 16.28
C LEU A 28 -14.47 9.40 16.58
N LEU A 29 -14.73 8.30 17.30
CA LEU A 29 -16.09 7.97 17.71
C LEU A 29 -16.55 8.95 18.80
N ASP A 30 -17.61 9.67 18.49
CA ASP A 30 -18.28 10.58 19.41
C ASP A 30 -18.80 9.83 20.65
N GLU A 31 -18.82 10.51 21.80
CA GLU A 31 -19.26 9.96 23.09
C GLU A 31 -20.69 9.42 23.03
N GLU A 32 -21.55 9.98 22.15
CA GLU A 32 -22.91 9.49 21.95
C GLU A 32 -22.99 8.09 21.32
N HIS A 33 -22.03 7.74 20.47
CA HIS A 33 -21.97 6.43 19.81
C HIS A 33 -21.39 5.38 20.76
N VAL A 34 -20.33 5.76 21.48
CA VAL A 34 -19.68 4.90 22.49
C VAL A 34 -20.62 4.67 23.69
N GLY A 35 -21.36 5.69 24.12
CA GLY A 35 -22.37 5.59 25.18
C GLY A 35 -23.51 4.62 24.83
N ARG A 36 -23.97 4.60 23.58
CA ARG A 36 -24.97 3.64 23.09
C ARG A 36 -24.46 2.20 23.16
N TRP A 37 -23.19 1.97 22.84
CA TRP A 37 -22.58 0.63 22.82
C TRP A 37 -22.25 0.10 24.22
N LEU A 38 -21.88 1.00 25.14
CA LEU A 38 -21.67 0.72 26.56
C LEU A 38 -22.98 0.64 27.38
N GLY A 39 -24.15 0.67 26.71
CA GLY A 39 -25.44 0.60 27.38
C GLY A 39 -25.76 1.80 28.27
N ARG A 40 -25.06 2.93 28.10
CA ARG A 40 -25.41 4.17 28.81
C ARG A 40 -26.74 4.67 28.26
N PRO A 41 -27.74 4.90 29.12
CA PRO A 41 -29.03 5.40 28.67
C PRO A 41 -28.82 6.76 28.00
N LYS A 42 -29.29 6.90 26.76
CA LYS A 42 -29.38 8.18 26.07
C LYS A 42 -30.01 9.17 27.05
N LYS A 43 -29.36 10.31 27.31
CA LYS A 43 -30.01 11.42 28.01
C LYS A 43 -31.27 11.72 27.20
N ARG A 44 -32.44 11.29 27.70
CA ARG A 44 -33.73 11.55 27.08
C ARG A 44 -33.89 13.06 27.10
N GLN A 45 -33.49 13.74 26.03
CA GLN A 45 -34.17 14.97 25.68
C GLN A 45 -35.58 14.53 25.32
N GLY A 46 -36.51 14.81 26.23
CA GLY A 46 -37.92 14.54 26.02
C GLY A 46 -38.36 15.27 24.77
N SER A 47 -38.65 14.52 23.71
CA SER A 47 -39.43 15.00 22.59
C SER A 47 -40.49 13.93 22.31
N ALA A 48 -41.66 14.14 22.90
CA ALA A 48 -42.90 13.42 22.60
C ALA A 48 -43.62 14.09 21.42
N TRP A 49 -42.88 14.39 20.35
CA TRP A 49 -43.38 15.05 19.13
C TRP A 49 -43.10 14.12 17.94
N PRO A 50 -43.92 14.13 16.87
CA PRO A 50 -43.67 13.31 15.67
C PRO A 50 -42.24 13.57 15.16
N PRO A 51 -41.59 12.59 14.49
CA PRO A 51 -40.24 12.79 13.98
C PRO A 51 -40.22 14.11 13.23
N SER A 52 -39.40 15.05 13.70
CA SER A 52 -39.29 16.34 13.04
C SER A 52 -38.99 16.08 11.56
N LEU A 53 -39.52 16.90 10.65
CA LEU A 53 -39.25 16.77 9.21
C LEU A 53 -37.76 16.54 8.92
N GLY A 54 -36.88 17.15 9.73
CA GLY A 54 -35.43 16.95 9.70
C GLY A 54 -34.97 15.50 9.94
N SER A 55 -35.60 14.75 10.85
CA SER A 55 -35.27 13.34 11.10
C SER A 55 -35.65 12.45 9.91
N VAL A 56 -36.80 12.69 9.28
CA VAL A 56 -37.23 11.94 8.09
C VAL A 56 -36.33 12.28 6.90
N LEU A 57 -36.03 13.56 6.68
CA LEU A 57 -35.10 14.01 5.65
C LEU A 57 -33.70 13.44 5.85
N ALA A 58 -33.20 13.35 7.09
CA ALA A 58 -31.91 12.73 7.39
C ALA A 58 -31.89 11.24 7.02
N THR A 59 -32.94 10.48 7.39
CA THR A 59 -33.03 9.06 7.02
C THR A 59 -33.13 8.84 5.51
N LEU A 60 -33.85 9.70 4.79
CA LEU A 60 -33.93 9.65 3.34
C LEU A 60 -32.59 10.00 2.68
N LEU A 61 -31.86 10.97 3.22
CA LEU A 61 -30.53 11.33 2.76
C LEU A 61 -29.54 10.17 2.97
N GLU A 62 -29.62 9.49 4.11
CA GLU A 62 -28.78 8.32 4.40
C GLU A 62 -29.08 7.16 3.44
N LEU A 63 -30.35 6.81 3.26
CA LEU A 63 -30.77 5.75 2.32
C LEU A 63 -30.39 6.07 0.88
N SER A 64 -30.58 7.32 0.43
CA SER A 64 -30.17 7.74 -0.91
C SER A 64 -28.67 7.69 -1.10
N THR A 65 -27.88 8.03 -0.08
CA THR A 65 -26.42 7.93 -0.13
C THR A 65 -25.98 6.48 -0.32
N TYR A 66 -26.55 5.54 0.45
CA TYR A 66 -26.24 4.12 0.28
C TYR A 66 -26.72 3.59 -1.07
N GLY A 67 -27.91 4.00 -1.53
CA GLY A 67 -28.44 3.61 -2.84
C GLY A 67 -27.56 4.10 -3.99
N LEU A 68 -27.13 5.36 -3.96
CA LEU A 68 -26.22 5.92 -4.96
C LEU A 68 -24.85 5.23 -4.92
N LEU A 69 -24.32 4.96 -3.73
CA LEU A 69 -23.04 4.28 -3.58
C LEU A 69 -23.10 2.86 -4.17
N LEU A 70 -24.17 2.11 -3.91
CA LEU A 70 -24.38 0.80 -4.50
C LEU A 70 -24.53 0.88 -6.02
N TYR A 71 -25.36 1.80 -6.51
CA TYR A 71 -25.59 2.02 -7.95
C TYR A 71 -24.28 2.32 -8.69
N TRP A 72 -23.50 3.29 -8.21
CA TRP A 72 -22.22 3.64 -8.82
C TRP A 72 -21.18 2.55 -8.68
N THR A 73 -21.20 1.76 -7.60
CA THR A 73 -20.31 0.60 -7.46
C THR A 73 -20.63 -0.44 -8.53
N VAL A 74 -21.90 -0.76 -8.75
CA VAL A 74 -22.33 -1.70 -9.80
C VAL A 74 -21.93 -1.19 -11.18
N GLN A 75 -22.15 0.10 -11.47
CA GLN A 75 -21.82 0.71 -12.75
C GLN A 75 -20.32 0.77 -13.02
N TYR A 76 -19.52 1.30 -12.08
CA TYR A 76 -18.08 1.51 -12.31
C TYR A 76 -17.23 0.25 -12.18
N PHE A 77 -17.67 -0.74 -11.41
CA PHE A 77 -16.98 -2.02 -11.24
C PHE A 77 -17.61 -3.17 -12.03
N GLY A 78 -18.57 -2.86 -12.91
CA GLY A 78 -19.18 -3.81 -13.85
C GLY A 78 -19.56 -5.11 -13.17
N LEU A 79 -20.30 -4.99 -12.05
CA LEU A 79 -20.65 -6.15 -11.22
C LEU A 79 -21.75 -6.96 -11.91
N GLU A 80 -21.37 -8.08 -12.50
CA GLU A 80 -22.29 -9.00 -13.16
C GLU A 80 -22.36 -10.32 -12.38
N ILE A 81 -23.57 -10.75 -12.06
CA ILE A 81 -23.80 -12.03 -11.39
C ILE A 81 -23.99 -13.09 -12.48
N ASN A 82 -22.96 -13.90 -12.71
CA ASN A 82 -23.05 -15.07 -13.57
C ASN A 82 -23.76 -16.19 -12.80
N TRP A 83 -25.09 -16.25 -12.90
CA TRP A 83 -25.93 -17.22 -12.20
C TRP A 83 -25.57 -18.67 -12.52
N ASP A 84 -25.15 -18.96 -13.75
CA ASP A 84 -24.76 -20.31 -14.18
C ASP A 84 -23.48 -20.80 -13.50
N LYS A 85 -22.51 -19.90 -13.28
CA LYS A 85 -21.22 -20.22 -12.63
C LYS A 85 -21.23 -19.94 -11.12
N LYS A 86 -22.30 -19.32 -10.58
CA LYS A 86 -22.36 -18.76 -9.21
C LYS A 86 -21.16 -17.87 -8.87
N LEU A 87 -20.62 -17.18 -9.86
CA LEU A 87 -19.47 -16.30 -9.71
C LEU A 87 -19.91 -14.85 -9.92
N LEU A 88 -19.40 -13.98 -9.06
CA LEU A 88 -19.51 -12.53 -9.23
C LEU A 88 -18.34 -12.10 -10.12
N ASP A 89 -18.65 -11.74 -11.37
CA ASP A 89 -17.66 -11.13 -12.26
C ASP A 89 -17.60 -9.63 -11.96
N SER A 90 -16.41 -9.08 -11.96
CA SER A 90 -16.19 -7.65 -11.73
C SER A 90 -15.08 -7.17 -12.62
N LYS A 91 -15.41 -6.20 -13.46
CA LYS A 91 -14.47 -5.54 -14.35
C LYS A 91 -14.59 -4.04 -14.19
N VAL A 92 -13.45 -3.38 -14.03
CA VAL A 92 -13.40 -1.92 -14.00
C VAL A 92 -13.94 -1.39 -15.34
N ALA A 93 -15.06 -0.68 -15.28
CA ALA A 93 -15.82 -0.21 -16.45
C ALA A 93 -15.35 1.16 -16.95
N PHE A 94 -14.30 1.73 -16.34
CA PHE A 94 -13.68 2.97 -16.74
C PHE A 94 -12.22 2.77 -17.14
N THR A 95 -11.75 3.59 -18.06
CA THR A 95 -10.37 3.62 -18.52
C THR A 95 -9.49 4.44 -17.58
N PHE A 96 -8.17 4.21 -17.64
CA PHE A 96 -7.20 5.03 -16.91
C PHE A 96 -7.32 6.53 -17.27
N HIS A 97 -7.66 6.84 -18.52
CA HIS A 97 -7.80 8.22 -18.98
C HIS A 97 -9.05 8.90 -18.39
N GLU A 98 -10.19 8.21 -18.38
CA GLU A 98 -11.43 8.71 -17.77
C GLU A 98 -11.25 8.92 -16.27
N PHE A 99 -10.61 7.99 -15.57
CA PHE A 99 -10.30 8.12 -14.15
C PHE A 99 -9.43 9.34 -13.85
N THR A 100 -8.36 9.53 -14.63
CA THR A 100 -7.45 10.67 -14.45
C THR A 100 -8.15 12.00 -14.75
N THR A 101 -9.01 12.03 -15.78
CA THR A 101 -9.80 13.22 -16.15
C THR A 101 -10.83 13.57 -15.07
N TRP A 102 -11.51 12.56 -14.52
CA TRP A 102 -12.45 12.73 -13.41
C TRP A 102 -11.73 13.25 -12.16
N LEU A 103 -10.60 12.64 -11.78
CA LEU A 103 -9.78 13.10 -10.66
C LEU A 103 -9.38 14.57 -10.84
N ARG A 104 -8.87 14.94 -12.01
CA ARG A 104 -8.52 16.34 -12.32
C ARG A 104 -9.70 17.29 -12.12
N THR A 105 -10.89 16.87 -12.54
CA THR A 105 -12.11 17.67 -12.46
C THR A 105 -12.59 17.86 -11.02
N VAL A 106 -12.54 16.81 -10.20
CA VAL A 106 -13.11 16.81 -8.84
C VAL A 106 -12.10 17.31 -7.80
N THR A 107 -10.79 17.16 -8.02
CA THR A 107 -9.80 17.43 -6.97
C THR A 107 -9.77 18.89 -6.54
N LEU A 108 -9.77 19.85 -7.47
CA LEU A 108 -9.75 21.28 -7.12
C LEU A 108 -11.04 21.74 -6.41
N PRO A 109 -12.25 21.39 -6.88
CA PRO A 109 -13.48 21.64 -6.14
C PRO A 109 -13.46 21.03 -4.73
N LEU A 110 -12.96 19.80 -4.57
CA LEU A 110 -12.91 19.13 -3.27
C LEU A 110 -11.94 19.83 -2.31
N VAL A 111 -10.80 20.31 -2.80
CA VAL A 111 -9.90 21.18 -2.04
C VAL A 111 -10.60 22.48 -1.64
N GLY A 112 -11.41 23.07 -2.53
CA GLY A 112 -12.23 24.23 -2.23
C GLY A 112 -13.25 23.97 -1.12
N VAL A 113 -13.98 22.85 -1.19
CA VAL A 113 -14.93 22.44 -0.14
C VAL A 113 -14.20 22.21 1.20
N ALA A 114 -13.03 21.56 1.17
CA ALA A 114 -12.22 21.35 2.37
C ALA A 114 -11.74 22.69 2.98
N PHE A 115 -11.34 23.64 2.14
CA PHE A 115 -10.97 24.98 2.57
C PHE A 115 -12.16 25.73 3.17
N LEU A 116 -13.34 25.68 2.54
CA LEU A 116 -14.56 26.30 3.08
C LEU A 116 -14.98 25.69 4.42
N SER A 117 -14.87 24.38 4.55
CA SER A 117 -15.11 23.66 5.81
C SER A 117 -14.14 24.11 6.90
N LEU A 118 -12.83 24.13 6.60
CA LEU A 118 -11.80 24.61 7.52
C LEU A 118 -12.05 26.08 7.94
N PHE A 119 -12.39 26.93 6.98
CA PHE A 119 -12.70 28.33 7.22
C PHE A 119 -13.92 28.47 8.15
N TRP A 120 -14.96 27.66 7.92
CA TRP A 120 -16.14 27.64 8.77
C TRP A 120 -15.81 27.25 10.22
N GLU A 121 -15.00 26.21 10.43
CA GLU A 121 -14.57 25.79 11.77
C GLU A 121 -13.76 26.88 12.49
N ILE A 122 -12.89 27.58 11.77
CA ILE A 122 -12.13 28.72 12.33
C ILE A 122 -13.07 29.85 12.76
N LEU A 123 -14.10 30.14 11.97
CA LEU A 123 -15.12 31.15 12.31
C LEU A 123 -15.94 30.74 13.54
N VAL A 124 -16.40 29.48 13.60
CA VAL A 124 -17.17 28.95 14.74
C VAL A 124 -16.35 28.94 16.03
N ALA A 125 -15.02 28.81 15.94
CA ALA A 125 -14.12 28.90 17.09
C ALA A 125 -13.87 30.33 17.61
N THR A 126 -14.33 31.37 16.89
CA THR A 126 -14.08 32.78 17.24
C THR A 126 -14.95 33.31 18.40
N PRO A 127 -16.28 33.07 18.45
CA PRO A 127 -17.15 33.56 19.52
C PRO A 127 -16.77 33.10 20.94
N PRO A 128 -16.39 31.82 21.18
CA PRO A 128 -15.96 31.36 22.51
C PRO A 128 -14.76 32.15 23.07
N CYS A 129 -13.83 32.57 22.19
CA CYS A 129 -12.66 33.37 22.57
C CYS A 129 -13.04 34.79 23.01
N ALA A 130 -14.09 35.37 22.42
CA ALA A 130 -14.59 36.71 22.74
C ALA A 130 -15.42 36.75 24.05
N CYS A 131 -16.02 35.63 24.44
CA CYS A 131 -16.89 35.51 25.60
C CYS A 131 -16.17 35.24 26.93
N VAL A 132 -14.84 35.09 26.93
CA VAL A 132 -14.06 34.86 28.16
C VAL A 132 -14.08 36.10 29.06
N ARG A 133 -14.22 35.92 30.38
CA ARG A 133 -14.21 37.05 31.34
C ARG A 133 -12.78 37.50 31.65
N GLY A 134 -12.54 38.82 31.64
CA GLY A 134 -11.25 39.43 31.95
C GLY A 134 -10.36 39.69 30.72
N CYS A 135 -9.67 40.85 30.70
CA CYS A 135 -8.85 41.29 29.55
C CYS A 135 -7.69 40.32 29.25
N PHE A 136 -6.98 39.87 30.29
CA PHE A 136 -5.85 38.96 30.15
C PHE A 136 -6.25 37.61 29.52
N TRP A 137 -7.35 37.01 29.99
CA TRP A 137 -7.83 35.73 29.48
C TRP A 137 -8.41 35.82 28.07
N LYS A 138 -9.03 36.97 27.73
CA LYS A 138 -9.41 37.26 26.34
C LYS A 138 -8.19 37.34 25.44
N LEU A 139 -7.15 38.09 25.84
CA LEU A 139 -5.92 38.19 25.08
C LEU A 139 -5.26 36.82 24.88
N TRP A 140 -5.16 36.02 25.94
CA TRP A 140 -4.60 34.67 25.88
C TRP A 140 -5.40 33.72 24.98
N ALA A 141 -6.73 33.73 25.08
CA ALA A 141 -7.60 32.92 24.23
C ALA A 141 -7.49 33.33 22.76
N THR A 142 -7.45 34.63 22.46
CA THR A 142 -7.25 35.12 21.09
C THR A 142 -5.89 34.74 20.51
N LEU A 143 -4.84 34.77 21.35
CA LEU A 143 -3.49 34.34 20.95
C LEU A 143 -3.45 32.84 20.65
N GLN A 144 -4.03 32.02 21.53
CA GLN A 144 -4.11 30.57 21.33
C GLN A 144 -4.91 30.21 20.07
N TRP A 145 -6.05 30.85 19.85
CA TRP A 145 -6.85 30.69 18.65
C TRP A 145 -6.05 31.08 17.40
N ALA A 146 -5.36 32.22 17.42
CA ALA A 146 -4.56 32.68 16.29
C ALA A 146 -3.43 31.69 15.96
N ILE A 147 -2.73 31.18 16.97
CA ILE A 147 -1.67 30.17 16.79
C ILE A 147 -2.25 28.88 16.19
N MET A 148 -3.35 28.36 16.76
CA MET A 148 -3.95 27.10 16.29
C MET A 148 -4.58 27.22 14.90
N ALA A 149 -5.26 28.33 14.61
CA ALA A 149 -5.80 28.61 13.28
C ALA A 149 -4.66 28.70 12.24
N THR A 150 -3.58 29.43 12.57
CA THR A 150 -2.41 29.55 11.68
C THR A 150 -1.73 28.19 11.45
N ALA A 151 -1.57 27.39 12.50
CA ALA A 151 -1.00 26.05 12.41
C ALA A 151 -1.88 25.13 11.53
N THR A 152 -3.20 25.16 11.72
CA THR A 152 -4.14 24.34 10.96
C THR A 152 -4.18 24.72 9.48
N VAL A 153 -4.20 26.03 9.17
CA VAL A 153 -4.13 26.52 7.78
C VAL A 153 -2.81 26.16 7.13
N SER A 154 -1.70 26.26 7.87
CA SER A 154 -0.37 25.91 7.38
C SER A 154 -0.25 24.40 7.11
N LEU A 155 -0.75 23.54 8.01
CA LEU A 155 -0.82 22.10 7.80
C LEU A 155 -1.68 21.74 6.59
N PHE A 156 -2.85 22.36 6.44
CA PHE A 156 -3.70 22.19 5.27
C PHE A 156 -2.99 22.60 3.99
N ALA A 157 -2.34 23.76 3.96
CA ALA A 157 -1.63 24.26 2.78
C ALA A 157 -0.47 23.34 2.37
N VAL A 158 0.38 22.93 3.33
CA VAL A 158 1.49 21.99 3.09
C VAL A 158 0.97 20.64 2.62
N SER A 159 -0.20 20.19 3.09
CA SER A 159 -0.82 18.91 2.66
C SER A 159 -1.17 18.80 1.18
N LEU A 160 -1.26 19.94 0.47
CA LEU A 160 -1.64 20.01 -0.94
C LEU A 160 -0.44 19.94 -1.91
N VAL A 161 0.78 20.16 -1.41
CA VAL A 161 2.00 20.28 -2.24
C VAL A 161 2.70 18.94 -2.43
N ARG A 162 3.35 18.80 -3.60
CA ARG A 162 4.27 17.71 -3.95
C ARG A 162 5.69 18.28 -4.05
N ASP A 163 6.68 17.61 -3.45
CA ASP A 163 8.09 17.87 -3.77
C ASP A 163 8.54 17.04 -4.98
N PRO A 164 9.15 17.66 -6.01
CA PRO A 164 9.81 16.97 -7.12
C PRO A 164 11.06 16.16 -6.72
N SER A 165 11.72 16.53 -5.61
CA SER A 165 13.01 15.97 -5.16
C SER A 165 12.84 14.74 -4.26
N CYS A 166 11.68 14.64 -3.60
CA CYS A 166 11.34 13.57 -2.68
C CYS A 166 11.09 12.30 -3.47
N ARG A 167 11.95 11.30 -3.24
CA ARG A 167 11.85 9.96 -3.84
C ARG A 167 10.67 9.14 -3.25
N SER A 168 9.99 9.68 -2.24
CA SER A 168 8.80 9.13 -1.60
C SER A 168 7.53 9.38 -2.45
N PRO A 169 6.60 8.42 -2.58
CA PRO A 169 5.31 8.66 -3.25
C PRO A 169 4.47 9.72 -2.50
N PRO A 170 3.37 10.28 -3.05
CA PRO A 170 2.62 11.44 -2.50
C PRO A 170 1.47 11.09 -1.50
N PRO A 171 1.01 12.02 -0.64
CA PRO A 171 -0.06 11.80 0.37
C PRO A 171 -1.43 11.60 -0.30
N PHE A 172 -2.44 11.18 0.49
CA PHE A 172 -3.81 10.95 -0.01
C PHE A 172 -4.44 12.25 -0.58
N THR A 173 -3.94 13.40 -0.16
CA THR A 173 -4.26 14.77 -0.63
C THR A 173 -3.43 15.17 -1.85
N TYR A 174 -3.32 14.30 -2.85
CA TYR A 174 -2.65 14.64 -4.10
C TYR A 174 -3.59 15.39 -5.03
N ILE A 175 -3.20 16.60 -5.44
CA ILE A 175 -3.75 17.26 -6.62
C ILE A 175 -2.99 16.76 -7.84
N ASP A 176 -3.71 16.36 -8.89
CA ASP A 176 -3.18 15.92 -10.19
C ASP A 176 -1.96 16.74 -10.68
N HIS A 177 -1.06 16.13 -11.46
CA HIS A 177 0.26 16.66 -11.80
C HIS A 177 0.18 18.05 -12.44
N GLU A 178 -0.81 18.28 -13.28
CA GLU A 178 -1.01 19.56 -13.93
C GLU A 178 -1.59 20.63 -12.99
N SER A 179 -2.34 20.20 -11.99
CA SER A 179 -3.02 21.09 -11.06
C SER A 179 -2.13 21.48 -9.88
N ASN A 180 -1.13 20.65 -9.54
CA ASN A 180 -0.09 21.02 -8.57
C ASN A 180 0.72 22.24 -9.02
N GLY A 181 1.05 22.34 -10.31
CA GLY A 181 1.74 23.52 -10.87
C GLY A 181 0.92 24.81 -10.84
N LYS A 182 -0.37 24.74 -10.52
CA LYS A 182 -1.26 25.91 -10.37
C LYS A 182 -1.32 26.43 -8.93
N LEU A 183 -0.66 25.76 -7.98
CA LEU A 183 -0.61 26.21 -6.59
C LEU A 183 0.26 27.46 -6.46
N TRP A 184 -0.03 28.28 -5.44
CA TRP A 184 0.75 29.47 -5.16
C TRP A 184 2.19 29.10 -4.77
N PRO A 185 3.24 29.71 -5.38
CA PRO A 185 4.64 29.36 -5.09
C PRO A 185 5.04 29.46 -3.63
N GLY A 186 4.40 30.33 -2.84
CA GLY A 186 4.64 30.42 -1.40
C GLY A 186 4.33 29.13 -0.63
N ILE A 187 3.36 28.34 -1.09
CA ILE A 187 3.01 27.05 -0.48
C ILE A 187 4.13 26.02 -0.72
N HIS A 188 4.77 26.06 -1.89
CA HIS A 188 5.92 25.20 -2.18
C HIS A 188 7.14 25.52 -1.29
N GLN A 189 7.38 26.81 -1.02
CA GLN A 189 8.44 27.24 -0.12
C GLN A 189 8.16 26.79 1.33
N LEU A 190 6.92 26.95 1.78
CA LEU A 190 6.48 26.50 3.10
C LEU A 190 6.65 24.99 3.26
N PHE A 191 6.27 24.21 2.22
CA PHE A 191 6.48 22.77 2.19
C PHE A 191 7.96 22.40 2.33
N GLY A 192 8.84 23.00 1.52
CA GLY A 192 10.28 22.72 1.57
C GLY A 192 10.93 23.04 2.92
N ALA A 193 10.41 24.04 3.65
CA ALA A 193 10.89 24.36 4.99
C ALA A 193 10.53 23.28 6.02
N VAL A 194 9.36 22.64 5.90
CA VAL A 194 8.87 21.64 6.86
C VAL A 194 9.17 20.19 6.45
N GLU A 195 9.64 19.97 5.23
CA GLU A 195 9.88 18.64 4.67
C GLU A 195 10.87 17.81 5.52
N ARG A 196 11.94 18.43 6.03
CA ARG A 196 12.95 17.75 6.86
C ARG A 196 12.37 17.15 8.14
N PHE A 197 11.29 17.75 8.64
CA PHE A 197 10.59 17.30 9.83
C PHE A 197 9.54 16.25 9.54
N GLN A 198 9.31 15.93 8.26
CA GLN A 198 8.42 14.85 7.87
C GLN A 198 7.01 15.06 8.49
N VAL A 199 6.51 16.31 8.50
CA VAL A 199 5.21 16.68 9.11
C VAL A 199 4.04 16.27 8.22
N VAL A 200 4.23 16.40 6.90
CA VAL A 200 3.27 16.02 5.87
C VAL A 200 3.95 15.02 4.96
N ASN A 201 3.77 13.73 5.24
CA ASN A 201 4.31 12.68 4.39
C ASN A 201 3.25 11.73 3.91
N SER A 202 3.76 10.91 3.01
CA SER A 202 3.09 9.80 2.42
C SER A 202 3.37 8.54 3.19
N TYR A 203 2.43 8.17 4.04
CA TYR A 203 2.48 6.88 4.72
C TYR A 203 1.96 5.80 3.78
N GLY A 204 2.86 5.02 3.18
CA GLY A 204 2.52 3.87 2.34
C GLY A 204 3.74 3.23 1.68
N LEU A 205 4.05 1.98 2.06
CA LEU A 205 5.21 1.23 1.56
C LEU A 205 5.10 0.92 0.03
N PHE A 206 3.89 0.84 -0.53
CA PHE A 206 3.61 0.54 -1.94
C PHE A 206 2.50 1.41 -2.51
N ARG A 207 2.81 2.67 -2.83
CA ARG A 207 1.80 3.62 -3.34
C ARG A 207 1.69 3.69 -4.85
N ARG A 208 2.65 3.11 -5.58
CA ARG A 208 2.46 2.76 -6.98
C ARG A 208 2.36 1.25 -7.01
N PRO A 209 1.22 0.67 -7.41
CA PRO A 209 1.16 -0.77 -7.57
C PRO A 209 2.30 -1.18 -8.53
N PRO A 210 3.03 -2.27 -8.22
CA PRO A 210 3.97 -2.85 -9.17
C PRO A 210 3.27 -2.94 -10.52
N ARG A 211 3.95 -2.48 -11.58
CA ARG A 211 3.38 -2.30 -12.93
C ARG A 211 2.42 -3.45 -13.27
N VAL A 212 1.19 -3.09 -13.63
CA VAL A 212 0.18 -3.99 -14.19
C VAL A 212 0.82 -4.73 -15.36
N GLY A 213 1.16 -5.99 -15.14
CA GLY A 213 1.99 -6.71 -16.10
C GLY A 213 2.55 -8.04 -15.63
N GLY A 214 2.32 -8.46 -14.38
CA GLY A 214 2.82 -9.72 -13.81
C GLY A 214 3.86 -9.48 -12.72
N ARG A 215 3.99 -10.44 -11.80
CA ARG A 215 4.89 -10.39 -10.65
C ARG A 215 6.31 -10.78 -11.07
N PRO A 216 7.29 -9.87 -11.03
CA PRO A 216 8.68 -10.22 -11.32
C PRO A 216 9.25 -11.05 -10.16
N GLU A 217 10.00 -12.10 -10.48
CA GLU A 217 10.58 -13.02 -9.52
C GLU A 217 11.98 -13.43 -9.96
N VAL A 218 12.94 -13.31 -9.05
CA VAL A 218 14.29 -13.83 -9.23
C VAL A 218 14.26 -15.33 -8.91
N VAL A 219 14.72 -16.14 -9.85
CA VAL A 219 14.86 -17.59 -9.72
C VAL A 219 16.36 -17.92 -9.66
N LEU A 220 16.79 -18.56 -8.58
CA LEU A 220 18.17 -19.05 -8.45
C LEU A 220 18.28 -20.42 -9.09
N GLU A 221 19.35 -20.62 -9.84
CA GLU A 221 19.65 -21.89 -10.48
C GLU A 221 21.07 -22.30 -10.12
N GLY A 222 21.22 -23.57 -9.71
CA GLY A 222 22.51 -24.19 -9.44
C GLY A 222 22.89 -25.17 -10.54
N SER A 223 24.17 -25.41 -10.72
CA SER A 223 24.70 -26.39 -11.66
C SER A 223 26.02 -26.99 -11.16
N TYR A 224 26.27 -28.24 -11.53
CA TYR A 224 27.56 -28.90 -11.25
C TYR A 224 28.55 -28.75 -12.42
N ASP A 225 28.04 -28.66 -13.66
CA ASP A 225 28.80 -28.69 -14.91
C ASP A 225 28.80 -27.33 -15.66
N GLY A 226 27.92 -26.40 -15.29
CA GLY A 226 27.72 -25.12 -15.96
C GLY A 226 26.77 -25.18 -17.17
N HIS A 227 26.26 -26.36 -17.52
CA HIS A 227 25.39 -26.60 -18.68
C HIS A 227 23.98 -27.02 -18.25
N SER A 228 23.89 -27.90 -17.27
CA SER A 228 22.63 -28.41 -16.72
C SER A 228 22.26 -27.60 -15.48
N TRP A 229 21.22 -26.78 -15.60
CA TRP A 229 20.79 -25.85 -14.54
C TRP A 229 19.54 -26.37 -13.85
N THR A 230 19.58 -26.45 -12.52
CA THR A 230 18.44 -26.87 -11.69
C THR A 230 17.99 -25.71 -10.82
N GLU A 231 16.70 -25.40 -10.89
CA GLU A 231 16.10 -24.33 -10.09
C GLU A 231 16.10 -24.67 -8.60
N ILE A 232 16.44 -23.69 -7.78
CA ILE A 232 16.35 -23.77 -6.32
C ILE A 232 14.97 -23.27 -5.91
N GLU A 233 14.12 -24.18 -5.43
CA GLU A 233 12.78 -23.84 -4.96
C GLU A 233 12.82 -23.23 -3.54
N PHE A 234 12.22 -22.04 -3.43
CA PHE A 234 12.04 -21.34 -2.17
C PHE A 234 10.72 -21.75 -1.50
N MET A 235 10.66 -21.64 -0.17
CA MET A 235 9.48 -22.04 0.61
C MET A 235 8.20 -21.26 0.30
N TYR A 236 8.31 -19.95 0.06
CA TYR A 236 7.16 -19.05 0.15
C TYR A 236 6.92 -18.20 -1.11
N LYS A 237 7.96 -17.79 -1.81
CA LYS A 237 7.82 -17.08 -3.09
C LYS A 237 7.38 -18.02 -4.22
N PRO A 238 6.75 -17.47 -5.28
CA PRO A 238 6.47 -18.24 -6.49
C PRO A 238 7.74 -18.84 -7.09
N GLY A 239 7.60 -20.08 -7.57
CA GLY A 239 8.64 -20.83 -8.28
C GLY A 239 7.96 -21.88 -9.14
N ASN A 240 7.64 -23.02 -8.54
CA ASN A 240 6.90 -24.09 -9.20
C ASN A 240 5.54 -23.60 -9.72
N VAL A 241 5.30 -23.72 -11.02
CA VAL A 241 4.08 -23.24 -11.69
C VAL A 241 2.83 -24.00 -11.27
N SER A 242 2.98 -25.23 -10.77
CA SER A 242 1.90 -26.09 -10.30
C SER A 242 1.62 -25.95 -8.81
N ALA A 243 2.43 -25.17 -8.07
CA ALA A 243 2.24 -24.95 -6.65
C ALA A 243 1.29 -23.78 -6.38
N ALA A 244 0.32 -23.99 -5.48
CA ALA A 244 -0.55 -22.94 -5.00
C ALA A 244 0.24 -21.90 -4.19
N PRO A 245 -0.17 -20.61 -4.20
CA PRO A 245 0.44 -19.59 -3.35
C PRO A 245 0.30 -19.95 -1.86
N ALA A 246 1.37 -19.84 -1.10
CA ALA A 246 1.35 -20.07 0.34
C ALA A 246 0.70 -18.90 1.10
N VAL A 247 -0.01 -19.21 2.18
CA VAL A 247 -0.46 -18.22 3.17
C VAL A 247 0.64 -18.05 4.21
N VAL A 248 1.36 -16.94 4.14
CA VAL A 248 2.62 -16.72 4.90
C VAL A 248 2.48 -15.77 6.08
N ALA A 249 1.29 -15.20 6.28
CA ALA A 249 1.02 -14.38 7.46
C ALA A 249 0.88 -15.28 8.69
N PRO A 250 1.45 -14.90 9.86
CA PRO A 250 2.16 -13.66 10.18
C PRO A 250 3.69 -13.72 10.03
N HIS A 251 4.24 -14.82 9.51
CA HIS A 251 5.69 -15.09 9.46
C HIS A 251 6.51 -14.03 8.68
N GLN A 252 5.94 -13.45 7.61
CA GLN A 252 6.58 -12.40 6.78
C GLN A 252 8.02 -12.76 6.34
N PRO A 253 8.19 -13.75 5.43
CA PRO A 253 9.51 -14.24 5.05
C PRO A 253 10.39 -13.13 4.47
N ARG A 254 11.43 -12.76 5.23
CA ARG A 254 12.25 -11.57 4.97
C ARG A 254 13.15 -11.74 3.74
N LEU A 255 13.66 -12.94 3.50
CA LEU A 255 14.50 -13.22 2.33
C LEU A 255 13.69 -13.12 1.03
N ASP A 256 12.54 -13.79 0.97
CA ASP A 256 11.59 -13.74 -0.15
C ASP A 256 11.15 -12.30 -0.44
N TRP A 257 10.93 -11.51 0.61
CA TRP A 257 10.60 -10.10 0.51
C TRP A 257 11.73 -9.26 -0.08
N GLN A 258 12.98 -9.49 0.35
CA GLN A 258 14.15 -8.81 -0.21
C GLN A 258 14.39 -9.18 -1.67
N LEU A 259 14.20 -10.45 -2.03
CA LEU A 259 14.28 -10.92 -3.43
C LEU A 259 13.21 -10.29 -4.31
N TRP A 260 11.99 -10.17 -3.79
CA TRP A 260 10.90 -9.49 -4.51
C TRP A 260 11.25 -8.01 -4.79
N PHE A 261 11.84 -7.31 -3.83
CA PHE A 261 12.36 -5.95 -4.07
C PHE A 261 13.50 -5.91 -5.08
N ALA A 262 14.43 -6.87 -5.00
CA ALA A 262 15.53 -6.99 -5.95
C ALA A 262 15.00 -7.19 -7.38
N ALA A 263 13.93 -7.97 -7.55
CA ALA A 263 13.28 -8.21 -8.84
C ALA A 263 12.62 -6.96 -9.47
N LEU A 264 12.30 -5.95 -8.66
CA LEU A 264 11.70 -4.69 -9.13
C LEU A 264 12.75 -3.67 -9.62
N GLY A 265 13.99 -3.80 -9.16
CA GLY A 265 15.08 -2.86 -9.46
C GLY A 265 15.74 -3.11 -10.82
N HIS A 266 16.26 -2.06 -11.43
CA HIS A 266 17.16 -2.14 -12.60
C HIS A 266 18.63 -1.96 -12.17
N HIS A 267 18.91 -2.08 -10.88
CA HIS A 267 20.21 -1.78 -10.28
C HIS A 267 21.10 -3.02 -10.24
N PRO A 268 22.43 -2.84 -10.22
CA PRO A 268 23.35 -3.94 -9.98
C PRO A 268 22.98 -4.69 -8.69
N PRO A 269 23.30 -5.99 -8.62
CA PRO A 269 22.94 -6.84 -7.49
C PRO A 269 23.40 -6.20 -6.18
N SER A 270 22.50 -6.14 -5.21
CA SER A 270 22.80 -5.58 -3.90
C SER A 270 23.84 -6.44 -3.14
N PRO A 271 24.66 -5.85 -2.24
CA PRO A 271 25.68 -6.58 -1.49
C PRO A 271 25.19 -7.86 -0.81
N TRP A 272 23.99 -7.81 -0.20
CA TRP A 272 23.41 -8.97 0.48
C TRP A 272 23.12 -10.15 -0.47
N PHE A 273 22.82 -9.87 -1.74
CA PHE A 273 22.52 -10.90 -2.74
C PHE A 273 23.81 -11.60 -3.17
N SER A 274 24.89 -10.84 -3.39
CA SER A 274 26.21 -11.41 -3.67
C SER A 274 26.71 -12.27 -2.49
N ALA A 275 26.47 -11.83 -1.25
CA ALA A 275 26.75 -12.62 -0.06
C ALA A 275 25.90 -13.90 0.01
N LEU A 276 24.61 -13.83 -0.32
CA LEU A 276 23.73 -15.00 -0.39
C LEU A 276 24.27 -16.04 -1.39
N VAL A 277 24.60 -15.62 -2.60
CA VAL A 277 25.17 -16.49 -3.65
C VAL A 277 26.46 -17.14 -3.19
N LEU A 278 27.36 -16.37 -2.57
CA LEU A 278 28.61 -16.90 -2.01
C LEU A 278 28.35 -17.99 -0.97
N ARG A 279 27.45 -17.75 0.00
CA ARG A 279 27.17 -18.72 1.07
C ARG A 279 26.44 -19.97 0.56
N LEU A 280 25.62 -19.85 -0.48
CA LEU A 280 25.00 -21.00 -1.15
C LEU A 280 26.04 -21.84 -1.90
N LEU A 281 26.98 -21.21 -2.62
CA LEU A 281 28.10 -21.92 -3.26
C LEU A 281 29.02 -22.62 -2.24
N GLN A 282 29.19 -22.03 -1.05
CA GLN A 282 29.92 -22.66 0.06
C GLN A 282 29.15 -23.81 0.73
N GLY A 283 27.85 -23.97 0.43
CA GLY A 283 27.01 -24.98 1.07
C GLY A 283 26.70 -24.69 2.54
N GLN A 284 26.66 -23.42 2.96
CA GLN A 284 26.41 -23.08 4.36
C GLN A 284 24.98 -23.46 4.77
N ARG A 285 24.85 -24.43 5.69
CA ARG A 285 23.56 -25.00 6.11
C ARG A 285 22.56 -23.97 6.62
N ASP A 286 23.02 -22.98 7.40
CA ASP A 286 22.14 -21.93 7.94
C ASP A 286 21.49 -21.11 6.83
N VAL A 287 22.23 -20.85 5.74
CA VAL A 287 21.73 -20.09 4.59
C VAL A 287 20.80 -20.94 3.74
N ILE A 288 21.12 -22.22 3.54
CA ILE A 288 20.23 -23.16 2.83
C ILE A 288 18.88 -23.24 3.54
N ARG A 289 18.86 -23.31 4.88
CA ARG A 289 17.62 -23.32 5.68
C ARG A 289 16.78 -22.05 5.56
N LEU A 290 17.38 -20.90 5.20
CA LEU A 290 16.60 -19.69 4.88
C LEU A 290 15.83 -19.83 3.56
N VAL A 291 16.34 -20.63 2.62
CA VAL A 291 15.74 -20.86 1.30
C VAL A 291 14.74 -22.02 1.36
N GLN A 292 15.16 -23.14 1.93
CA GLN A 292 14.38 -24.37 2.02
C GLN A 292 14.73 -25.14 3.29
N VAL A 293 13.73 -25.31 4.18
CA VAL A 293 13.88 -26.09 5.42
C VAL A 293 13.77 -27.59 5.14
N ASP A 294 12.97 -27.98 4.14
CA ASP A 294 12.83 -29.38 3.72
C ASP A 294 14.00 -29.80 2.81
N GLU A 295 14.99 -30.48 3.39
CA GLU A 295 16.19 -30.92 2.67
C GLU A 295 15.89 -31.80 1.45
N SER A 296 14.75 -32.48 1.41
CA SER A 296 14.34 -33.32 0.26
C SER A 296 13.97 -32.49 -0.98
N ARG A 297 13.55 -31.24 -0.77
CA ARG A 297 13.19 -30.31 -1.86
C ARG A 297 14.35 -29.45 -2.32
N TYR A 298 15.45 -29.44 -1.57
CA TYR A 298 16.65 -28.68 -1.94
C TYR A 298 17.55 -29.55 -2.82
N PRO A 299 17.71 -29.26 -4.13
CA PRO A 299 18.38 -30.18 -5.07
C PRO A 299 19.86 -30.41 -4.76
N PHE A 300 20.49 -29.50 -4.02
CA PHE A 300 21.92 -29.50 -3.73
C PHE A 300 22.23 -29.86 -2.26
N SER A 301 21.35 -30.63 -1.62
CA SER A 301 21.48 -31.01 -0.19
C SER A 301 22.67 -31.94 0.07
N ALA A 302 22.95 -32.87 -0.86
CA ALA A 302 24.07 -33.80 -0.75
C ALA A 302 25.43 -33.15 -1.03
N ARG A 303 25.50 -32.25 -2.01
CA ARG A 303 26.71 -31.51 -2.40
C ARG A 303 26.33 -30.12 -2.92
N PRO A 304 27.00 -29.04 -2.46
CA PRO A 304 26.72 -27.70 -2.94
C PRO A 304 27.00 -27.56 -4.44
N PRO A 305 26.28 -26.67 -5.15
CA PRO A 305 26.47 -26.46 -6.58
C PRO A 305 27.85 -25.84 -6.87
N THR A 306 28.46 -26.22 -7.99
CA THR A 306 29.73 -25.63 -8.46
C THR A 306 29.51 -24.24 -9.02
N PHE A 307 28.39 -24.05 -9.73
CA PHE A 307 28.00 -22.82 -10.38
C PHE A 307 26.62 -22.38 -9.90
N LEU A 308 26.42 -21.08 -9.79
CA LEU A 308 25.14 -20.49 -9.43
C LEU A 308 24.87 -19.27 -10.32
N ARG A 309 23.65 -19.15 -10.83
CA ARG A 309 23.18 -17.99 -11.58
C ARG A 309 21.77 -17.60 -11.13
N ALA A 310 21.32 -16.41 -11.53
CA ALA A 310 19.97 -15.97 -11.25
C ALA A 310 19.28 -15.43 -12.50
N GLN A 311 18.05 -15.86 -12.71
CA GLN A 311 17.23 -15.47 -13.85
C GLN A 311 16.02 -14.68 -13.38
N LEU A 312 15.62 -13.65 -14.15
CA LEU A 312 14.42 -12.88 -13.87
C LEU A 312 13.26 -13.43 -14.70
N TYR A 313 12.21 -13.85 -14.02
CA TYR A 313 10.96 -14.29 -14.61
C TYR A 313 9.83 -13.34 -14.25
N LYS A 314 8.78 -13.37 -15.06
CA LYS A 314 7.51 -12.71 -14.77
C LYS A 314 6.41 -13.75 -14.63
N TYR A 315 5.70 -13.72 -13.51
CA TYR A 315 4.64 -14.67 -13.16
C TYR A 315 3.26 -14.02 -13.26
N TRP A 316 2.29 -14.78 -13.73
CA TRP A 316 0.87 -14.43 -13.70
C TRP A 316 0.07 -15.62 -13.20
N PHE A 317 -1.06 -15.36 -12.58
CA PHE A 317 -2.05 -16.41 -12.34
C PHE A 317 -2.56 -16.94 -13.67
N THR A 318 -2.73 -18.26 -13.75
CA THR A 318 -3.41 -18.89 -14.87
C THR A 318 -4.90 -18.56 -14.78
N GLY A 319 -5.47 -18.04 -15.86
CA GLY A 319 -6.93 -17.83 -15.94
C GLY A 319 -7.67 -19.16 -16.04
N PRO A 320 -8.98 -19.20 -15.78
CA PRO A 320 -9.78 -20.39 -16.03
C PRO A 320 -9.66 -20.76 -17.52
N SER A 321 -8.96 -21.85 -17.83
CA SER A 321 -8.85 -22.39 -19.18
C SER A 321 -9.97 -23.41 -19.36
N GLU A 322 -10.99 -23.05 -20.15
CA GLU A 322 -11.92 -24.02 -20.70
C GLU A 322 -11.14 -24.91 -21.69
N GLY A 323 -10.85 -26.16 -21.31
CA GLY A 323 -10.46 -27.20 -22.28
C GLY A 323 -9.10 -27.89 -22.13
N SER A 324 -8.30 -27.64 -21.09
CA SER A 324 -7.07 -28.42 -20.87
C SER A 324 -7.35 -29.69 -20.03
N PRO A 325 -7.08 -30.90 -20.53
CA PRO A 325 -7.25 -32.14 -19.75
C PRO A 325 -6.11 -32.27 -18.72
N GLY A 326 -6.36 -31.78 -17.51
CA GLY A 326 -5.44 -31.89 -16.36
C GLY A 326 -5.67 -30.79 -15.31
N PRO A 327 -5.14 -30.94 -14.08
CA PRO A 327 -5.13 -29.84 -13.12
C PRO A 327 -4.34 -28.67 -13.72
N ALA A 328 -5.02 -27.55 -13.96
CA ALA A 328 -4.38 -26.37 -14.52
C ALA A 328 -3.26 -25.88 -13.57
N PRO A 329 -2.08 -25.50 -14.09
CA PRO A 329 -1.04 -24.92 -13.26
C PRO A 329 -1.55 -23.63 -12.63
N TRP A 330 -1.16 -23.33 -11.40
CA TRP A 330 -1.53 -22.10 -10.70
C TRP A 330 -0.93 -20.85 -11.36
N TRP A 331 0.24 -21.00 -11.96
CA TRP A 331 0.98 -19.91 -12.55
C TRP A 331 1.36 -20.18 -14.00
N ARG A 332 1.43 -19.09 -14.78
CA ARG A 332 2.19 -19.02 -16.02
C ARG A 332 3.39 -18.10 -15.81
N ARG A 333 4.54 -18.44 -16.37
CA ARG A 333 5.76 -17.65 -16.26
C ARG A 333 6.42 -17.40 -17.60
N GLN A 334 7.13 -16.29 -17.73
CA GLN A 334 7.92 -15.93 -18.90
C GLN A 334 9.31 -15.47 -18.43
N HIS A 335 10.36 -16.00 -19.06
CA HIS A 335 11.72 -15.50 -18.85
C HIS A 335 11.84 -14.09 -19.41
N VAL A 336 12.43 -13.18 -18.64
CA VAL A 336 12.60 -11.77 -19.02
C VAL A 336 14.05 -11.52 -19.42
N GLN A 337 14.98 -11.78 -18.51
CA GLN A 337 16.41 -11.52 -18.69
C GLN A 337 17.22 -12.24 -17.62
N GLU A 338 18.54 -12.24 -17.79
CA GLU A 338 19.47 -12.62 -16.73
C GLU A 338 19.47 -11.56 -15.61
N PHE A 339 19.38 -12.01 -14.35
CA PHE A 339 19.44 -11.14 -13.17
C PHE A 339 20.85 -11.11 -12.56
N PHE A 340 21.52 -12.27 -12.53
CA PHE A 340 22.87 -12.42 -12.01
C PHE A 340 23.63 -13.45 -12.85
N PRO A 341 24.85 -13.13 -13.31
CA PRO A 341 25.61 -14.01 -14.19
C PRO A 341 25.99 -15.32 -13.49
N ALA A 342 26.31 -16.35 -14.28
CA ALA A 342 26.85 -17.59 -13.75
C ALA A 342 28.21 -17.36 -13.07
N VAL A 343 28.31 -17.71 -11.80
CA VAL A 343 29.52 -17.59 -10.98
C VAL A 343 29.85 -18.90 -10.28
N SER A 344 31.12 -19.09 -9.93
CA SER A 344 31.60 -20.20 -9.09
C SER A 344 32.59 -19.69 -8.04
N LEU A 345 33.03 -20.56 -7.13
CA LEU A 345 34.08 -20.25 -6.16
C LEU A 345 35.44 -20.24 -6.86
N GLY A 346 36.16 -19.11 -6.78
CA GLY A 346 37.53 -18.98 -7.30
C GLY A 346 37.72 -18.03 -8.49
N PRO A 347 36.84 -17.98 -9.51
CA PRO A 347 37.01 -17.04 -10.62
C PRO A 347 36.95 -15.56 -10.19
N PRO A 348 37.65 -14.67 -10.90
CA PRO A 348 37.77 -13.25 -10.54
C PRO A 348 36.43 -12.48 -10.61
N GLN A 349 35.43 -13.03 -11.27
CA GLN A 349 34.12 -12.38 -11.44
C GLN A 349 33.37 -12.26 -10.11
N LEU A 350 33.28 -13.33 -9.33
CA LEU A 350 32.65 -13.28 -8.01
C LEU A 350 33.52 -12.46 -7.04
N GLU A 351 34.84 -12.59 -7.11
CA GLU A 351 35.75 -11.83 -6.25
C GLU A 351 35.70 -10.31 -6.52
N SER A 352 35.60 -9.91 -7.79
CA SER A 352 35.43 -8.51 -8.19
C SER A 352 34.10 -7.94 -7.66
N LEU A 353 33.01 -8.69 -7.79
CA LEU A 353 31.70 -8.30 -7.26
C LEU A 353 31.71 -8.17 -5.72
N LEU A 354 32.37 -9.10 -5.02
CA LEU A 354 32.49 -9.06 -3.57
C LEU A 354 33.37 -7.88 -3.10
N SER A 355 34.46 -7.60 -3.81
CA SER A 355 35.38 -6.49 -3.51
C SER A 355 34.71 -5.13 -3.76
N GLN A 356 33.95 -5.01 -4.86
CA GLN A 356 33.16 -3.82 -5.17
C GLN A 356 32.16 -3.47 -4.05
N HIS A 357 31.67 -4.48 -3.32
CA HIS A 357 30.74 -4.31 -2.22
C HIS A 357 31.39 -4.30 -0.83
N GLY A 358 32.72 -4.38 -0.73
CA GLY A 358 33.44 -4.38 0.55
C GLY A 358 33.14 -5.58 1.45
N LEU A 359 32.81 -6.74 0.84
CA LEU A 359 32.48 -7.98 1.55
C LEU A 359 33.67 -8.93 1.72
N LYS A 360 34.84 -8.55 1.20
CA LYS A 360 36.10 -9.29 1.25
C LYS A 360 37.23 -8.37 1.67
#